data_AF-A0A1J5PZI5-F1
#
_entry.id   AF-A0A1J5PZI5-F1
#
_cell.length_a   1.000
_cell.length_b   1.000
_cell.length_c   1.000
_cell.angle_alpha   90.00
_cell.angle_beta   90.00
_cell.angle_gamma   90.00
#
_symmetry.space_group_name_H-M   'P 1'
#
loop_
_entity.id
_entity.type
_entity.pdbx_description
1 polymer ?
#
loop_
_entity_poly.entity_id
_entity_poly.type
_entity_poly.pdbx_seq_one_letter_code
_entity_poly.pdbx_strand_id
1 'polypeptide(L)'
;MLNLALWLKRNNFRLDQVQTFTPTPMAMATAMYHSGKNPLRKVTKTSEDVAIPKAAGKRRLHKAFLRYHDPANWPLLREALLAMGRRDLIGSGKKHLVPEWQPLGTGSAPGRGGRTPVRPAANRRIQSR
;
A
#
# COMPACT_ATOMS: atom_id res chain seq x y z
N MET A 1 -4.30 9.66 -4.65
CA MET A 1 -4.28 8.26 -4.16
C MET A 1 -5.20 8.00 -2.97
N LEU A 2 -5.42 8.97 -2.08
CA LEU A 2 -6.33 8.80 -0.92
C LEU A 2 -7.76 8.35 -1.30
N ASN A 3 -8.40 9.03 -2.24
CA ASN A 3 -9.77 8.70 -2.66
C ASN A 3 -9.88 7.27 -3.20
N LEU A 4 -8.86 6.80 -3.94
CA LEU A 4 -8.81 5.43 -4.42
C LEU A 4 -8.67 4.44 -3.26
N ALA A 5 -7.82 4.73 -2.27
CA ALA A 5 -7.70 3.88 -1.07
C ALA A 5 -9.04 3.74 -0.31
N LEU A 6 -9.78 4.85 -0.17
CA LEU A 6 -11.12 4.83 0.42
C LEU A 6 -12.11 4.02 -0.41
N TRP A 7 -12.07 4.16 -1.73
CA TRP A 7 -12.89 3.36 -2.63
C TRP A 7 -12.56 1.87 -2.52
N LEU A 8 -11.28 1.48 -2.51
CA LEU A 8 -10.85 0.10 -2.33
C LEU A 8 -11.36 -0.49 -1.01
N LYS A 9 -11.25 0.28 0.08
CA LYS A 9 -11.77 -0.15 1.39
C LYS A 9 -13.29 -0.31 1.41
N ARG A 10 -14.02 0.61 0.78
CA ARG A 10 -15.50 0.52 0.64
C ARG A 10 -15.94 -0.70 -0.17
N ASN A 11 -15.17 -1.07 -1.19
CA ASN A 11 -15.43 -2.24 -2.03
C ASN A 11 -14.76 -3.53 -1.51
N ASN A 12 -14.20 -3.51 -0.29
CA ASN A 12 -13.53 -4.64 0.34
C ASN A 12 -12.39 -5.26 -0.52
N PHE A 13 -11.73 -4.44 -1.34
CA PHE A 13 -10.68 -4.89 -2.25
C PHE A 13 -9.29 -4.68 -1.63
N ARG A 14 -8.48 -5.74 -1.58
CA ARG A 14 -7.12 -5.72 -1.02
C ARG A 14 -6.12 -6.07 -2.12
N LEU A 15 -5.33 -5.07 -2.51
CA LEU A 15 -4.27 -5.22 -3.49
C LEU A 15 -3.02 -5.78 -2.83
N ASP A 16 -2.58 -6.97 -3.21
CA ASP A 16 -1.26 -7.44 -2.81
C ASP A 16 -0.17 -6.88 -3.74
N GLN A 17 -0.41 -6.95 -5.05
CA GLN A 17 0.50 -6.47 -6.07
C GLN A 17 0.15 -5.05 -6.52
N VAL A 18 1.14 -4.16 -6.41
CA VAL A 18 1.04 -2.78 -6.88
C VAL A 18 2.16 -2.52 -7.87
N GLN A 19 1.79 -2.44 -9.15
CA GLN A 19 2.70 -2.14 -10.23
C GLN A 19 3.16 -0.69 -10.15
N THR A 20 4.47 -0.49 -10.31
CA THR A 20 5.02 0.85 -10.45
C THR A 20 4.74 1.35 -11.86
N PHE A 21 4.28 2.60 -11.95
CA PHE A 21 4.13 3.28 -13.23
C PHE A 21 5.52 3.59 -13.81
N THR A 22 5.98 2.74 -14.72
CA THR A 22 7.29 2.83 -15.37
C THR A 22 7.12 3.10 -16.87
N PRO A 23 7.87 4.04 -17.45
CA PRO A 23 7.86 4.24 -18.89
C PRO A 23 8.47 3.01 -19.57
N THR A 24 7.67 2.30 -20.36
CA THR A 24 8.12 1.22 -21.24
C THR A 24 8.01 1.69 -22.70
N PRO A 25 9.02 1.44 -23.55
CA PRO A 25 8.95 1.82 -24.96
C PRO A 25 7.66 1.31 -25.61
N MET A 26 7.08 2.13 -26.50
CA MET A 26 5.83 1.83 -27.22
C MET A 26 4.58 1.61 -26.33
N ALA A 27 4.63 1.93 -25.03
CA ALA A 27 3.47 1.87 -24.15
C ALA A 27 2.85 3.25 -23.89
N MET A 28 1.52 3.27 -23.67
CA MET A 28 0.78 4.47 -23.25
C MET A 28 1.36 5.11 -21.97
N ALA A 29 1.93 4.29 -21.08
CA ALA A 29 2.59 4.77 -19.86
C ALA A 29 3.74 5.75 -20.18
N THR A 30 4.48 5.55 -21.26
CA THR A 30 5.57 6.44 -21.69
C THR A 30 5.01 7.75 -22.25
N ALA A 31 3.97 7.67 -23.07
CA ALA A 31 3.29 8.87 -23.57
C ALA A 31 2.77 9.72 -22.40
N MET A 32 2.12 9.10 -21.43
CA MET A 32 1.69 9.75 -20.18
C MET A 32 2.89 10.32 -19.41
N TYR A 33 3.95 9.53 -19.18
CA TYR A 33 5.13 9.90 -18.39
C TYR A 33 5.83 11.17 -18.89
N HIS A 34 5.93 11.32 -20.22
CA HIS A 34 6.60 12.47 -20.83
C HIS A 34 5.65 13.64 -21.13
N SER A 35 4.44 13.37 -21.63
CA SER A 35 3.49 14.44 -21.96
C SER A 35 2.73 14.99 -20.76
N GLY A 36 2.56 14.18 -19.70
CA GLY A 36 1.65 14.49 -18.60
C GLY A 36 0.19 14.55 -19.02
N LYS A 37 -0.17 14.02 -20.19
CA LYS A 37 -1.54 14.03 -20.74
C LYS A 37 -2.11 12.63 -20.88
N ASN A 38 -3.44 12.55 -20.93
CA ASN A 38 -4.16 11.30 -21.20
C ASN A 38 -4.08 10.93 -22.70
N PRO A 39 -3.39 9.82 -23.08
CA PRO A 39 -3.17 9.45 -24.48
C PRO A 39 -4.32 8.63 -25.08
N LEU A 40 -5.38 8.32 -24.32
CA LEU A 40 -6.53 7.55 -24.80
C LEU A 40 -7.33 8.32 -25.87
N ARG A 41 -7.09 9.63 -26.00
CA ARG A 41 -7.66 10.49 -27.04
C ARG A 41 -6.55 11.33 -27.66
N LYS A 42 -6.88 12.02 -28.76
CA LYS A 42 -5.97 12.98 -29.42
C LYS A 42 -5.46 13.99 -28.38
N VAL A 43 -4.14 14.05 -28.22
CA VAL A 43 -3.48 14.96 -27.28
C VAL A 43 -3.44 16.36 -27.90
N THR A 44 -4.00 17.32 -27.19
CA THR A 44 -4.07 18.74 -27.52
C THR A 44 -3.65 19.56 -26.31
N LYS A 45 -3.48 20.88 -26.46
CA LYS A 45 -3.14 21.76 -25.33
C LYS A 45 -4.18 21.72 -24.21
N THR A 46 -5.45 21.51 -24.56
CA THR A 46 -6.59 21.47 -23.63
C THR A 46 -6.90 20.07 -23.10
N SER A 47 -6.09 19.07 -23.44
CA SER A 47 -6.30 17.70 -22.95
C SER A 47 -6.08 17.59 -21.44
N GLU A 48 -6.77 16.64 -20.82
CA GLU A 48 -6.69 16.33 -19.38
C GLU A 48 -5.25 16.08 -18.94
N ASP A 49 -4.87 16.73 -17.84
CA ASP A 49 -3.59 16.55 -17.19
C ASP A 49 -3.59 15.32 -16.28
N VAL A 50 -2.54 14.52 -16.41
CA VAL A 50 -2.28 13.33 -15.60
C VAL A 50 -1.11 13.63 -14.67
N ALA A 51 -1.39 13.67 -13.37
CA ALA A 51 -0.38 13.89 -12.35
C ALA A 51 0.50 12.63 -12.16
N ILE A 52 1.78 12.72 -12.54
CA ILE A 52 2.71 11.59 -12.48
C ILE A 52 3.78 11.83 -11.41
N PRO A 53 3.83 11.01 -10.35
CA PRO A 53 4.80 11.17 -9.28
C PRO A 53 6.19 10.65 -9.73
N LYS A 54 7.11 11.56 -10.02
CA LYS A 54 8.51 11.19 -10.36
C LYS A 54 9.35 10.87 -9.11
N ALA A 55 9.11 11.57 -8.00
CA ALA A 55 9.86 11.38 -6.76
C ALA A 55 9.59 10.00 -6.10
N ALA A 56 10.66 9.33 -5.64
CA ALA A 56 10.58 8.02 -4.99
C ALA A 56 9.70 8.02 -3.74
N GLY A 57 9.80 9.06 -2.90
CA GLY A 57 8.97 9.20 -1.70
C GLY A 57 7.47 9.28 -2.01
N LYS A 58 7.08 10.06 -3.03
CA LYS A 58 5.67 10.15 -3.48
C LYS A 58 5.17 8.81 -4.01
N ARG A 59 5.98 8.08 -4.78
CA ARG A 59 5.65 6.72 -5.26
C ARG A 59 5.46 5.75 -4.10
N ARG A 60 6.36 5.76 -3.11
CA ARG A 60 6.23 4.92 -1.90
C ARG A 60 4.94 5.22 -1.15
N LEU A 61 4.63 6.50 -0.93
CA LEU A 61 3.39 6.92 -0.27
C LEU A 61 2.15 6.49 -1.07
N HIS A 62 2.16 6.64 -2.39
CA HIS A 62 1.07 6.20 -3.25
C HIS A 62 0.84 4.69 -3.16
N LYS A 63 1.91 3.89 -3.18
CA LYS A 63 1.83 2.43 -3.00
C LYS A 63 1.30 2.06 -1.61
N ALA A 64 1.75 2.76 -0.57
CA ALA A 64 1.27 2.57 0.80
C ALA A 64 -0.26 2.81 0.91
N PHE A 65 -0.79 3.83 0.23
CA PHE A 65 -2.24 4.07 0.20
C PHE A 65 -3.02 2.91 -0.42
N LEU A 66 -2.49 2.30 -1.48
CA LEU A 66 -3.14 1.14 -2.12
C LEU A 66 -3.05 -0.12 -1.25
N ARG A 67 -1.97 -0.28 -0.49
CA ARG A 67 -1.76 -1.37 0.48
C ARG A 67 -2.08 -0.93 1.91
N TYR A 68 -3.23 -0.28 2.10
CA TYR A 68 -3.63 0.26 3.41
C TYR A 68 -3.75 -0.81 4.52
N HIS A 69 -3.94 -2.07 4.16
CA HIS A 69 -4.11 -3.19 5.09
C HIS A 69 -2.77 -3.71 5.65
N ASP A 70 -1.64 -3.39 5.00
CA ASP A 70 -0.31 -3.80 5.43
C ASP A 70 0.16 -2.93 6.62
N PRO A 71 0.39 -3.53 7.81
CA PRO A 71 0.76 -2.74 8.99
C PRO A 71 2.11 -2.06 8.87
N ALA A 72 3.02 -2.52 8.01
CA ALA A 72 4.30 -1.87 7.78
C ALA A 72 4.15 -0.44 7.23
N ASN A 73 3.03 -0.16 6.55
CA ASN A 73 2.75 1.14 5.94
C ASN A 73 2.03 2.11 6.88
N TRP A 74 1.47 1.65 8.01
CA TRP A 74 0.63 2.49 8.88
C TRP A 74 1.33 3.72 9.45
N PRO A 75 2.61 3.68 9.89
CA PRO A 75 3.30 4.89 10.35
C PRO A 75 3.37 5.96 9.26
N LEU A 76 3.79 5.59 8.05
CA LEU A 76 3.88 6.48 6.89
C LEU A 76 2.51 7.05 6.49
N LEU A 77 1.46 6.23 6.57
CA LEU A 77 0.09 6.66 6.25
C LEU A 77 -0.46 7.63 7.29
N ARG A 78 -0.20 7.41 8.58
CA ARG A 78 -0.63 8.34 9.64
C ARG A 78 0.03 9.70 9.49
N GLU A 79 1.35 9.74 9.29
CA GLU A 79 2.08 10.99 9.03
C GLU A 79 1.51 11.74 7.83
N ALA A 80 1.26 11.04 6.72
CA ALA A 80 0.70 11.64 5.52
C ALA A 80 -0.74 12.14 5.72
N LEU A 81 -1.59 11.39 6.44
CA LEU A 81 -2.97 11.79 6.75
C LEU A 81 -3.01 13.01 7.67
N LEU A 82 -2.12 13.08 8.67
CA LEU A 82 -1.97 14.25 9.53
C LEU A 82 -1.52 15.48 8.72
N ALA A 83 -0.53 15.34 7.84
CA ALA A 83 -0.08 16.42 6.97
C ALA A 83 -1.18 16.91 6.00
N MET A 84 -2.12 16.04 5.63
CA MET A 84 -3.29 16.38 4.82
C MET A 84 -4.49 16.91 5.63
N GLY A 85 -4.39 17.00 6.97
CA GLY A 85 -5.49 17.40 7.84
C GLY A 85 -6.62 16.36 7.93
N ARG A 86 -6.38 15.10 7.52
CA ARG A 86 -7.37 14.02 7.45
C ARG A 86 -7.27 13.05 8.63
N ARG A 87 -7.24 13.60 9.85
CA ARG A 87 -7.23 12.81 11.09
C ARG A 87 -8.52 12.00 11.28
N ASP A 88 -9.61 12.42 10.64
CA ASP A 88 -10.89 11.71 10.57
C ASP A 88 -10.79 10.30 9.98
N LEU A 89 -9.72 10.01 9.23
CA LEU A 89 -9.48 8.71 8.60
C LEU A 89 -8.58 7.79 9.44
N ILE A 90 -8.22 8.17 10.66
CA ILE A 90 -7.41 7.36 11.57
C ILE A 90 -8.33 6.84 12.69
N GLY A 91 -8.36 5.52 12.89
CA GLY A 91 -9.21 4.90 13.91
C GLY A 91 -9.58 3.45 13.61
N SER A 92 -10.31 2.81 14.52
CA SER A 92 -10.65 1.38 14.43
C SER A 92 -11.96 1.08 13.70
N GLY A 93 -12.78 2.09 13.41
CA GLY A 93 -14.07 1.93 12.73
C GLY A 93 -13.98 1.67 11.21
N LYS A 94 -15.07 1.17 10.60
CA LYS A 94 -15.17 0.85 9.16
C LYS A 94 -14.86 2.02 8.22
N LYS A 95 -15.11 3.26 8.67
CA LYS A 95 -14.92 4.51 7.89
C LYS A 95 -13.45 4.99 7.87
N HIS A 96 -12.67 4.63 8.88
CA HIS A 96 -11.26 5.00 8.96
C HIS A 96 -10.46 4.19 7.94
N LEU A 97 -9.31 4.68 7.48
CA LEU A 97 -8.44 3.96 6.55
C LEU A 97 -7.44 3.07 7.31
N VAL A 98 -6.76 3.63 8.32
CA VAL A 98 -5.71 2.98 9.12
C VAL A 98 -6.03 3.06 10.61
N PRO A 99 -5.62 2.07 11.42
CA PRO A 99 -5.79 2.11 12.87
C PRO A 99 -4.79 3.06 13.55
N GLU A 100 -5.11 3.48 14.77
CA GLU A 100 -4.22 4.28 15.62
C GLU A 100 -3.06 3.47 16.21
N TRP A 101 -3.30 2.18 16.51
CA TRP A 101 -2.32 1.30 17.12
C TRP A 101 -1.40 0.64 16.07
N GLN A 102 -0.25 0.14 16.52
CA GLN A 102 0.72 -0.60 15.71
C GLN A 102 0.99 -1.98 16.34
N PRO A 103 0.89 -3.09 15.60
CA PRO A 103 1.28 -4.40 16.11
C PRO A 103 2.77 -4.48 16.36
N LEU A 104 3.13 -5.11 17.49
CA LEU A 104 4.52 -5.42 17.80
C LEU A 104 5.10 -6.33 16.71
N GLY A 105 6.24 -5.94 16.16
CA GLY A 105 6.97 -6.71 15.15
C GLY A 105 6.80 -6.24 13.70
N THR A 106 5.94 -5.25 13.42
CA THR A 106 5.70 -4.78 12.03
C THR A 106 6.43 -3.48 11.66
N GLY A 107 7.45 -3.07 12.41
CA GLY A 107 8.27 -1.91 12.09
C GLY A 107 9.67 -1.95 12.74
N SER A 108 10.71 -1.95 11.91
CA SER A 108 12.15 -1.91 12.21
C SER A 108 12.78 -3.10 12.95
N ALA A 109 13.26 -4.07 12.18
CA ALA A 109 14.56 -4.70 12.42
C ALA A 109 15.20 -5.06 11.05
N PRO A 110 16.45 -4.64 10.75
CA PRO A 110 17.20 -5.21 9.64
C PRO A 110 17.79 -6.55 10.11
N GLY A 111 17.43 -7.63 9.44
CA GLY A 111 18.05 -8.94 9.60
C GLY A 111 17.49 -9.77 10.75
N ARG A 112 16.90 -10.92 10.40
CA ARG A 112 17.47 -12.26 10.60
C ARG A 112 16.31 -13.26 10.47
N GLY A 113 16.48 -14.23 9.57
CA GLY A 113 15.57 -15.36 9.48
C GLY A 113 15.45 -16.04 10.85
N GLY A 114 14.25 -16.00 11.42
CA GLY A 114 13.90 -16.69 12.66
C GLY A 114 12.96 -17.82 12.32
N ARG A 115 13.50 -19.04 12.27
CA ARG A 115 12.79 -20.32 12.18
C ARG A 115 11.59 -20.32 13.14
N THR A 116 10.43 -20.72 12.64
CA THR A 116 9.32 -21.20 13.47
C THR A 116 9.84 -22.35 14.33
N PRO A 117 9.78 -22.29 15.68
CA PRO A 117 10.09 -23.47 16.48
C PRO A 117 8.96 -24.48 16.29
N VAL A 118 9.26 -25.58 15.59
CA VAL A 118 8.38 -26.75 15.53
C VAL A 118 8.28 -27.30 16.96
N ARG A 119 7.08 -27.26 17.53
CA ARG A 119 6.76 -27.92 18.81
C ARG A 119 6.99 -29.44 18.64
N PRO A 120 7.85 -30.10 19.43
CA PRO A 120 7.93 -31.55 19.39
C PRO A 120 6.63 -32.14 19.97
N ALA A 121 6.02 -33.06 19.22
CA ALA A 121 4.83 -33.79 19.63
C ALA A 121 5.15 -34.69 20.83
N ALA A 122 4.35 -34.59 21.88
CA ALA A 122 4.48 -35.40 23.09
C ALA A 122 4.17 -36.87 22.79
N ASN A 123 5.17 -37.73 23.00
CA ASN A 123 5.07 -39.18 22.78
C ASN A 123 4.21 -39.81 23.89
N ARG A 124 2.97 -40.22 23.58
CA ARG A 124 2.14 -41.02 24.49
C ARG A 124 2.76 -42.41 24.63
N ARG A 125 3.37 -42.68 25.79
CA ARG A 125 3.74 -44.03 26.22
C ARG A 125 2.48 -44.90 26.29
N ILE A 126 2.43 -45.91 25.44
CA ILE A 126 1.50 -47.03 25.55
C ILE A 126 2.09 -47.98 26.60
N GLN A 127 1.40 -48.14 27.73
CA GLN A 127 1.65 -49.23 28.66
C GLN A 127 0.89 -50.45 28.15
N SER A 128 1.59 -51.52 27.77
CA SER A 128 1.01 -52.85 27.57
C SER A 128 1.07 -53.61 28.89
N ARG A 129 -0.08 -54.15 29.29
CA ARG A 129 -0.21 -55.26 30.24
C ARG A 129 0.16 -56.57 29.55
#